data_AF-M1Q9F7-F1
#
_entry.id   AF-M1Q9F7-F1
#
_cell.length_a   1.000
_cell.length_b   1.000
_cell.length_c   1.000
_cell.angle_alpha   90.00
_cell.angle_beta   90.00
_cell.angle_gamma   90.00
#
_symmetry.space_group_name_H-M   'P 1'
#
loop_
_entity.id
_entity.type
_entity.pdbx_description
1 polymer ?
#
loop_
_entity_poly.entity_id
_entity_poly.type
_entity_poly.pdbx_seq_one_letter_code
_entity_poly.pdbx_strand_id
1 'polypeptide(L)' 'MEILKLIGVYSDPERDPRRHTVSVCYLAKGYGDLKSGSDAAAVELFELDSIPELAFDHNKMINEAKSDINAVLY' A
#
# COMPACT_ATOMS: atom_id res chain seq x y z
N MET A 1 -6.83 -0.61 -13.58
CA MET A 1 -7.12 -0.41 -12.14
C MET A 1 -8.14 0.69 -11.99
N GLU A 2 -8.82 0.73 -10.86
CA GLU A 2 -9.74 1.80 -10.46
C GLU A 2 -9.32 2.35 -9.10
N ILE A 3 -9.19 3.68 -8.95
CA ILE A 3 -8.89 4.32 -7.67
C ILE A 3 -10.21 4.49 -6.91
N LEU A 4 -10.28 3.96 -5.70
CA LEU A 4 -11.49 3.95 -4.89
C LEU A 4 -11.49 5.05 -3.83
N LYS A 5 -10.35 5.25 -3.15
CA LYS A 5 -10.27 6.15 -2.00
C LYS A 5 -8.85 6.66 -1.74
N LEU A 6 -8.74 7.91 -1.31
CA LEU A 6 -7.53 8.43 -0.64
C LEU A 6 -7.53 7.93 0.81
N ILE A 7 -6.54 7.13 1.18
CA ILE A 7 -6.38 6.63 2.55
C ILE A 7 -5.71 7.67 3.44
N GLY A 8 -4.66 8.34 2.95
CA GLY A 8 -3.96 9.33 3.76
C GLY A 8 -2.73 9.94 3.09
N VAL A 9 -2.20 10.98 3.74
CA VAL A 9 -0.95 11.65 3.38
C VAL A 9 0.03 11.44 4.53
N TYR A 10 1.10 10.69 4.25
CA TYR A 10 2.10 10.28 5.22
C TYR A 10 3.35 11.14 5.02
N SER A 11 3.64 12.00 5.99
CA SER A 11 4.63 13.08 5.87
C SER A 11 5.62 13.15 7.03
N ASP A 12 5.62 12.15 7.91
CA ASP A 12 6.60 12.03 9.00
C ASP A 12 8.03 12.14 8.43
N PRO A 13 8.87 13.09 8.90
CA PRO A 13 10.24 13.25 8.41
C PRO A 13 11.10 11.98 8.50
N GLU A 14 10.82 11.10 9.46
CA GLU A 14 11.62 9.91 9.75
C GLU A 14 11.13 8.66 9.01
N ARG A 15 10.03 8.74 8.26
CA ARG A 15 9.45 7.54 7.60
C ARG A 15 10.35 6.92 6.53
N ASP A 16 11.19 7.74 5.90
CA ASP A 16 12.21 7.29 4.97
C ASP A 16 13.57 7.80 5.46
N PRO A 17 14.48 6.92 5.92
CA PRO A 17 15.76 7.33 6.51
C PRO A 17 16.70 7.99 5.49
N ARG A 18 16.36 7.97 4.19
CA ARG A 18 17.21 8.51 3.12
C ARG A 18 16.97 9.99 2.89
N ARG A 19 15.73 10.46 3.06
CA ARG A 19 15.31 11.87 2.86
C ARG A 19 13.88 12.05 3.36
N HIS A 20 13.50 13.30 3.64
CA HIS A 20 12.09 13.62 3.90
C HIS A 20 11.23 13.33 2.67
N THR A 21 10.42 12.27 2.75
CA THR A 21 9.56 11.79 1.66
C THR A 21 8.11 11.82 2.10
N VAL A 22 7.26 12.54 1.35
CA VAL A 22 5.81 12.51 1.53
C VAL A 22 5.19 11.46 0.60
N SER A 23 4.37 10.56 1.15
CA SER A 23 3.62 9.55 0.40
C SER A 23 2.12 9.81 0.49
N VAL A 24 1.45 9.78 -0.67
CA VAL A 24 -0.01 9.86 -0.77
C VAL A 24 -0.53 8.46 -1.07
N CYS A 25 -1.27 7.87 -0.12
CA CYS A 25 -1.73 6.49 -0.20
C CYS A 25 -3.15 6.41 -0.76
N TYR A 26 -3.36 5.57 -1.77
CA TYR A 26 -4.67 5.30 -2.33
C TYR A 26 -5.02 3.82 -2.20
N LEU A 27 -6.29 3.55 -1.96
CA LEU A 27 -6.89 2.24 -2.16
C LEU A 27 -7.37 2.14 -3.61
N ALA A 28 -6.96 1.09 -4.30
CA ALA A 28 -7.33 0.85 -5.69
C ALA A 28 -7.71 -0.61 -5.90
N LYS A 29 -8.64 -0.84 -6.84
CA LYS A 29 -9.02 -2.16 -7.32
C LYS A 29 -8.24 -2.50 -8.59
N GLY A 30 -7.36 -3.50 -8.48
CA GLY A 30 -6.57 -4.04 -9.59
C GLY A 30 -7.36 -5.06 -10.42
N TYR A 31 -7.09 -5.12 -11.72
CA TYR A 31 -7.61 -6.14 -12.64
C TYR A 31 -6.50 -6.48 -13.65
N GLY A 32 -6.42 -7.74 -14.09
CA GLY A 32 -5.45 -8.22 -15.08
C GLY A 32 -4.30 -9.03 -14.45
N ASP A 33 -3.22 -9.20 -15.22
CA ASP A 33 -2.07 -10.00 -14.83
C ASP A 33 -1.07 -9.20 -13.98
N LEU A 34 -0.51 -9.86 -12.95
CA LEU A 34 0.53 -9.26 -12.12
C LEU A 34 1.82 -9.06 -12.91
N LYS A 35 2.38 -7.85 -12.82
CA LYS A 35 3.67 -7.51 -13.43
C LYS A 35 4.46 -6.61 -12.50
N SER A 36 5.68 -7.01 -12.16
CA SER A 36 6.58 -6.17 -11.36
C SER A 36 7.11 -4.99 -12.20
N GLY A 37 7.34 -3.86 -11.53
CA GLY A 37 7.80 -2.61 -12.14
C GLY A 37 9.32 -2.40 -12.04
N SER A 38 9.79 -1.18 -12.32
CA SER A 38 11.21 -0.83 -12.14
C SER A 38 11.66 -0.89 -10.68
N ASP A 39 10.79 -0.49 -9.77
CA ASP A 39 11.15 -0.24 -8.36
C ASP A 39 11.02 -1.50 -7.48
N ALA A 40 10.48 -2.58 -8.04
CA ALA A 40 10.29 -3.85 -7.36
C ALA A 40 10.71 -5.01 -8.28
N ALA A 41 11.56 -5.91 -7.77
CA ALA A 41 12.00 -7.08 -8.54
C ALA A 41 10.90 -8.13 -8.73
N ALA A 42 9.97 -8.21 -7.78
CA ALA A 42 8.89 -9.21 -7.76
C ALA A 42 7.56 -8.57 -7.35
N VAL A 43 6.47 -9.26 -7.68
CA VAL A 43 5.11 -8.90 -7.27
C VAL A 43 4.33 -10.17 -6.96
N GLU A 44 3.61 -10.17 -5.85
CA GLU A 44 2.80 -11.28 -5.38
C GLU A 44 1.50 -10.75 -4.78
N LEU A 45 0.47 -11.60 -4.73
CA LEU A 45 -0.78 -11.33 -4.03
C LEU A 45 -0.72 -11.97 -2.65
N PHE A 46 -1.19 -11.23 -1.65
CA PHE A 46 -1.25 -11.67 -0.26
C PHE A 46 -2.68 -11.56 0.25
N GLU A 47 -3.10 -12.55 1.03
CA GLU A 47 -4.25 -12.41 1.91
C GLU A 47 -3.96 -11.32 2.95
N LEU A 48 -5.00 -10.61 3.41
CA LEU A 48 -4.85 -9.45 4.31
C LEU A 48 -4.14 -9.80 5.64
N ASP A 49 -4.28 -11.05 6.08
CA ASP A 49 -3.68 -11.58 7.31
C ASP A 49 -2.31 -12.23 7.08
N SER A 50 -1.84 -12.30 5.82
CA SER A 50 -0.59 -12.95 5.40
C SER A 50 0.39 -11.96 4.77
N ILE A 51 0.19 -10.65 4.98
CA ILE A 51 1.06 -9.60 4.45
C ILE A 51 2.39 -9.61 5.22
N PRO A 52 3.55 -9.70 4.52
CA PRO A 52 4.86 -9.73 5.17
C PRO A 52 5.22 -8.36 5.78
N GLU A 53 6.36 -8.30 6.46
CA GLU A 53 6.97 -7.01 6.79
C GLU A 53 7.35 -6.27 5.50
N LEU A 54 6.90 -5.03 5.39
CA LEU A 54 7.05 -4.19 4.22
C LEU A 54 8.01 -3.04 4.53
N ALA A 55 8.55 -2.46 3.47
CA ALA A 55 9.45 -1.31 3.60
C ALA A 55 8.78 -0.11 4.29
N PHE A 56 9.59 0.66 5.00
CA PHE A 56 9.18 1.92 5.64
C PHE A 56 8.00 1.71 6.60
N ASP A 57 6.96 2.53 6.47
CA ASP A 57 5.74 2.51 7.26
C ASP A 57 4.58 1.79 6.54
N HIS A 58 4.84 0.98 5.52
CA HIS A 58 3.77 0.41 4.68
C HIS A 58 2.82 -0.53 5.45
N ASN A 59 3.30 -1.31 6.45
CA ASN A 59 2.40 -2.11 7.28
C ASN A 59 1.43 -1.25 8.10
N LYS A 60 1.86 -0.06 8.55
CA LYS A 60 0.97 0.90 9.22
C LYS A 60 -0.11 1.40 8.24
N MET A 61 0.28 1.79 7.03
CA MET A 61 -0.64 2.26 5.99
C MET A 61 -1.71 1.20 5.66
N ILE A 62 -1.32 -0.06 5.56
CA ILE A 62 -2.24 -1.18 5.32
C ILE A 62 -3.17 -1.39 6.51
N ASN A 63 -2.65 -1.37 7.74
CA ASN A 63 -3.46 -1.52 8.95
C ASN A 63 -4.53 -0.41 9.06
N GLU A 64 -4.18 0.84 8.74
CA GLU A 64 -5.13 1.96 8.70
C GLU A 64 -6.17 1.81 7.58
N ALA A 65 -5.79 1.20 6.45
CA ALA A 65 -6.69 0.92 5.33
C ALA A 65 -7.59 -0.32 5.52
N LYS A 66 -7.40 -1.15 6.57
CA LYS A 66 -8.09 -2.45 6.70
C LYS A 66 -9.61 -2.35 6.64
N SER A 67 -10.21 -1.36 7.29
CA SER A 67 -11.67 -1.17 7.24
C SER A 67 -12.16 -0.84 5.83
N ASP A 68 -11.40 -0.04 5.08
CA ASP A 68 -11.74 0.32 3.71
C ASP A 68 -11.53 -0.85 2.75
N ILE A 69 -10.48 -1.65 2.95
CA ILE A 69 -10.24 -2.88 2.19
C ILE A 69 -11.39 -3.87 2.40
N ASN A 70 -11.78 -4.11 3.66
CA ASN A 70 -12.88 -5.02 3.98
C ASN A 70 -14.21 -4.56 3.37
N ALA A 71 -14.49 -3.25 3.34
CA ALA A 71 -15.68 -2.70 2.70
C ALA A 71 -15.71 -2.86 1.16
N VAL A 72 -14.59 -3.21 0.54
CA VAL A 72 -14.50 -3.50 -0.90
C VAL A 72 -14.58 -5.00 -1.18
N LEU A 73 -14.12 -5.83 -0.25
CA LEU A 73 -14.10 -7.29 -0.38
C LEU A 73 -15.46 -7.95 -0.02
N TYR A 74 -16.26 -7.31 0.84
CA TYR A 74 -17.56 -7.79 1.31
C TYR A 74 -18.68 -6.79 0.95
#